data_AF-A0A2M9P924-F1
#
_entry.id   AF-A0A2M9P924-F1
#
_cell.length_a   1.000
_cell.length_b   1.000
_cell.length_c   1.000
_cell.angle_alpha   90.00
_cell.angle_beta   90.00
_cell.angle_gamma   90.00
#
_symmetry.space_group_name_H-M   'P 1'
#
loop_
_entity.id
_entity.type
_entity.pdbx_description
1 polymer ?
#
loop_
_entity_poly.entity_id
_entity_poly.type
_entity_poly.pdbx_seq_one_letter_code
_entity_poly.pdbx_strand_id
1 'polypeptide(L)'
;IDGASTFALYRRIIIPQLRPAFMSAFVVLAHMAIKSYDLVIALTGGGPGTATELPATFMYSYTFTRNQMGIGAASAVIMLMSIAAIMVPYIYSELREKK
;
A
#
# COMPACT_ATOMS: atom_id res chain seq x y z
N ILE A 1 -26.59 -4.94 -29.85
CA ILE A 1 -27.57 -6.05 -29.91
C ILE A 1 -28.13 -6.35 -28.51
N ASP A 2 -27.34 -6.24 -27.42
CA ASP A 2 -27.85 -6.50 -26.04
C ASP A 2 -28.38 -5.29 -25.25
N GLY A 3 -28.47 -4.09 -25.84
CA GLY A 3 -29.08 -2.92 -25.20
C GLY A 3 -28.45 -2.42 -23.89
N ALA A 4 -27.25 -2.89 -23.52
CA ALA A 4 -26.60 -2.53 -22.26
C ALA A 4 -26.21 -1.04 -22.25
N SER A 5 -26.62 -0.32 -21.20
CA SER A 5 -26.18 1.06 -20.99
C SER A 5 -24.67 1.12 -20.75
N THR A 6 -24.03 2.25 -21.09
CA THR A 6 -22.59 2.44 -20.92
C THR A 6 -22.12 2.13 -19.48
N PHE A 7 -22.92 2.51 -18.48
CA PHE A 7 -22.61 2.20 -17.08
C PHE A 7 -22.65 0.69 -16.77
N ALA A 8 -23.64 -0.03 -17.32
CA ALA A 8 -23.73 -1.48 -17.17
C ALA A 8 -22.55 -2.20 -17.85
N LEU A 9 -22.10 -1.70 -19.00
CA LEU A 9 -20.94 -2.20 -19.72
C LEU A 9 -19.65 -2.08 -18.89
N TYR A 10 -19.36 -0.90 -18.34
CA TYR A 10 -18.17 -0.69 -17.50
C TYR A 10 -18.18 -1.59 -16.26
N ARG A 11 -19.30 -1.64 -15.53
CA ARG A 11 -19.39 -2.38 -14.27
C ARG A 11 -19.40 -3.90 -14.44
N ARG A 12 -20.07 -4.42 -15.47
CA ARG A 12 -20.28 -5.88 -15.63
C ARG A 12 -19.30 -6.54 -16.59
N ILE A 13 -18.69 -5.80 -17.50
CA ILE A 13 -17.80 -6.38 -18.52
C ILE A 13 -16.37 -5.90 -18.30
N ILE A 14 -16.13 -4.59 -18.42
CA ILE A 14 -14.77 -4.04 -18.43
C ILE A 14 -14.07 -4.24 -17.09
N ILE A 15 -14.68 -3.82 -15.97
CA ILE A 15 -14.06 -3.95 -14.65
C ILE A 15 -13.78 -5.42 -14.30
N PRO A 16 -14.73 -6.36 -14.49
CA PRO A 16 -14.48 -7.78 -14.25
C PRO A 16 -13.40 -8.40 -15.12
N GLN A 17 -13.29 -8.00 -16.39
CA GLN A 17 -12.25 -8.49 -17.30
C GLN A 17 -10.85 -8.03 -16.88
N LEU A 18 -10.73 -6.85 -16.27
CA LEU A 18 -9.47 -6.32 -15.77
C LEU A 18 -9.09 -6.82 -14.37
N ARG A 19 -9.87 -7.71 -13.74
CA ARG A 19 -9.65 -8.15 -12.34
C ARG A 19 -8.22 -8.61 -12.03
N PRO A 20 -7.54 -9.43 -12.87
CA PRO A 20 -6.18 -9.87 -12.57
C PRO A 20 -5.20 -8.70 -12.55
N ALA A 21 -5.22 -7.86 -13.59
CA ALA A 21 -4.37 -6.67 -13.69
C ALA A 21 -4.68 -5.63 -12.58
N PHE A 22 -5.96 -5.48 -12.24
CA PHE A 22 -6.38 -4.59 -11.17
C PHE A 22 -5.88 -5.03 -9.80
N MET A 23 -5.96 -6.34 -9.49
CA MET A 23 -5.47 -6.88 -8.22
C MET A 23 -3.96 -6.70 -8.09
N SER A 24 -3.22 -6.94 -9.17
CA SER A 24 -1.79 -6.66 -9.25
C SER A 24 -1.47 -5.20 -8.93
N ALA A 25 -2.07 -4.27 -9.68
CA ALA A 25 -1.85 -2.84 -9.48
C ALA A 25 -2.24 -2.39 -8.07
N PHE A 26 -3.37 -2.88 -7.53
CA PHE A 26 -3.86 -2.55 -6.20
C PHE A 26 -2.86 -2.94 -5.12
N VAL A 27 -2.31 -4.16 -5.15
CA VAL A 27 -1.35 -4.62 -4.14
C VAL A 27 -0.06 -3.81 -4.20
N VAL A 28 0.46 -3.54 -5.40
CA VAL A 28 1.68 -2.74 -5.57
C VAL A 28 1.47 -1.32 -5.05
N LEU A 29 0.35 -0.68 -5.39
CA LEU A 29 0.01 0.66 -4.92
C LEU A 29 -0.18 0.70 -3.40
N ALA A 30 -0.86 -0.29 -2.81
CA ALA A 30 -1.05 -0.38 -1.37
C ALA A 30 0.30 -0.49 -0.63
N HIS A 31 1.23 -1.31 -1.15
CA HIS A 31 2.59 -1.41 -0.62
C HIS A 31 3.34 -0.06 -0.67
N MET A 32 3.28 0.64 -1.81
CA MET A 32 3.94 1.94 -1.97
C MET A 32 3.36 2.99 -1.02
N ALA A 33 2.04 2.98 -0.80
CA ALA A 33 1.37 3.90 0.11
C ALA A 33 1.87 3.74 1.56
N ILE A 34 2.05 2.51 2.06
CA ILE A 34 2.50 2.25 3.43
C ILE A 34 3.90 2.84 3.71
N LYS A 35 4.78 2.83 2.69
CA LYS A 35 6.15 3.35 2.79
C LYS A 35 6.32 4.81 2.35
N SER A 36 5.23 5.54 2.06
CA SER A 36 5.27 6.87 1.42
C SER A 36 5.70 8.02 2.36
N TYR A 37 6.87 7.90 2.97
CA TYR A 37 7.46 8.91 3.85
C TYR A 37 7.66 10.25 3.15
N ASP A 38 8.33 10.25 1.99
CA ASP A 38 8.74 11.49 1.31
C ASP A 38 7.52 12.34 0.93
N LEU A 39 6.45 11.69 0.45
CA LEU A 39 5.22 12.37 0.03
C LEU A 39 4.52 13.04 1.22
N VAL A 40 4.35 12.31 2.32
CA VAL A 40 3.65 12.82 3.51
C VAL A 40 4.42 13.99 4.13
N ILE A 41 5.74 13.85 4.26
CA ILE A 41 6.56 14.92 4.83
C ILE A 41 6.59 16.15 3.93
N ALA A 42 6.64 15.98 2.61
CA ALA A 42 6.64 17.10 1.67
C ALA A 42 5.31 17.88 1.67
N LEU A 43 4.18 17.21 1.84
CA LEU A 43 2.86 17.84 1.73
C LEU A 43 2.29 18.32 3.05
N THR A 44 2.40 17.53 4.12
CA THR A 44 1.71 17.80 5.39
C THR A 44 2.65 17.83 6.59
N GLY A 45 3.90 17.41 6.42
CA GLY A 45 4.83 17.23 7.54
C GLY A 45 4.36 16.21 8.58
N GLY A 46 3.39 15.35 8.23
CA GLY A 46 2.74 14.41 9.16
C GLY A 46 1.50 14.94 9.89
N GLY A 47 1.08 16.19 9.64
CA GLY A 47 -0.01 16.86 10.36
C GLY A 47 -1.39 16.86 9.68
N PRO A 48 -2.43 17.43 10.33
CA PRO A 48 -2.42 18.05 11.66
C PRO A 48 -2.32 17.00 12.79
N GLY A 49 -1.41 17.21 13.75
CA GLY A 49 -1.13 16.22 14.78
C GLY A 49 -0.49 14.95 14.19
N THR A 50 -1.17 13.80 14.33
CA THR A 50 -0.79 12.49 13.77
C THR A 50 -1.72 12.02 12.64
N ALA A 51 -2.56 12.91 12.10
CA ALA A 51 -3.65 12.54 11.19
C ALA A 51 -3.18 11.93 9.85
N THR A 52 -1.97 12.28 9.40
CA THR A 52 -1.39 11.72 8.17
C THR A 52 -0.16 10.88 8.45
N GLU A 53 0.03 10.42 9.70
CA GLU A 53 1.21 9.66 10.08
C GLU A 53 1.16 8.25 9.48
N LEU A 54 2.29 7.82 8.91
CA LEU A 54 2.49 6.48 8.37
C LEU A 54 3.55 5.74 9.20
N PRO A 55 3.61 4.39 9.13
CA PRO A 55 4.64 3.63 9.83
C PRO A 55 6.07 4.11 9.54
N ALA A 56 6.32 4.59 8.31
CA ALA A 56 7.61 5.14 7.91
C ALA A 56 7.95 6.49 8.60
N THR A 57 6.96 7.37 8.80
CA THR A 57 7.17 8.65 9.53
C THR A 57 7.38 8.40 11.02
N PHE A 58 6.68 7.41 11.59
CA PHE A 58 6.90 6.97 12.97
C PHE A 58 8.33 6.46 13.17
N MET A 59 8.79 5.55 12.30
CA MET A 59 10.16 5.04 12.36
C MET A 59 11.19 6.16 12.27
N TYR A 60 10.99 7.10 11.35
CA TYR A 60 11.92 8.21 11.15
C TYR A 60 11.99 9.12 12.37
N SER A 61 10.84 9.53 12.92
CA SER A 61 10.80 10.44 14.05
C SER A 61 11.44 9.84 15.31
N TYR A 62 11.20 8.56 15.60
CA TYR A 62 11.80 7.90 16.76
C TYR A 62 13.30 7.63 16.58
N THR A 63 13.74 7.32 15.36
CA THR A 63 15.16 7.07 15.07
C THR A 63 15.98 8.35 15.08
N PHE A 64 15.56 9.36 14.32
CA PHE A 64 16.39 10.54 14.01
C PHE A 64 16.02 11.78 14.81
N THR A 65 14.75 11.96 15.19
CA THR A 65 14.33 13.14 15.96
C THR A 65 14.43 12.91 17.46
N ARG A 66 14.04 11.72 17.94
CA ARG A 66 14.02 11.38 19.37
C ARG A 66 15.25 10.60 19.84
N ASN A 67 16.15 10.23 18.92
CA ASN A 67 17.36 9.44 19.19
C ASN A 67 17.08 8.11 19.92
N GLN A 68 15.88 7.52 19.73
CA GLN A 68 15.46 6.25 20.31
C GLN A 68 15.59 5.14 19.26
N MET A 69 16.83 4.83 18.90
CA MET A 69 17.14 3.88 17.82
C MET A 69 16.53 2.50 18.03
N GLY A 70 16.43 2.01 19.28
CA GLY A 70 15.80 0.72 19.57
C GLY A 70 14.32 0.67 19.20
N ILE A 71 13.57 1.73 19.50
CA ILE A 71 12.15 1.85 19.12
C ILE A 71 12.01 2.05 17.61
N GLY A 72 12.87 2.87 17.03
CA GLY A 72 12.96 3.05 15.58
C GLY A 72 13.17 1.73 14.84
N ALA A 73 14.15 0.93 15.26
CA ALA A 73 14.44 -0.38 14.69
C ALA A 73 13.27 -1.36 14.86
N ALA A 74 12.65 -1.43 16.04
CA ALA A 74 11.48 -2.28 16.26
C ALA A 74 10.31 -1.89 15.35
N SER A 75 10.05 -0.59 15.18
CA SER A 75 9.00 -0.11 14.27
C SER A 75 9.30 -0.41 12.80
N ALA A 76 10.57 -0.37 12.39
CA ALA A 76 10.99 -0.77 11.04
C ALA A 76 10.72 -2.26 10.78
N VAL A 77 11.00 -3.13 11.77
CA VAL A 77 10.73 -4.56 11.68
C VAL A 77 9.23 -4.83 11.60
N ILE A 78 8.41 -4.14 12.40
CA ILE A 78 6.95 -4.26 12.34
C ILE A 78 6.42 -3.81 10.97
N MET A 79 6.94 -2.71 10.42
CA MET A 79 6.60 -2.24 9.07
C MET A 79 7.03 -3.24 8.00
N LEU A 80 8.18 -3.89 8.14
CA LEU A 80 8.61 -4.95 7.22
C LEU A 80 7.64 -6.14 7.27
N MET A 81 7.26 -6.58 8.48
CA MET A 81 6.32 -7.69 8.68
C MET A 81 4.94 -7.40 8.08
N SER A 82 4.42 -6.19 8.24
CA SER A 82 3.11 -5.81 7.68
C SER A 82 3.13 -5.81 6.15
N ILE A 83 4.22 -5.32 5.55
CA ILE A 83 4.42 -5.34 4.10
C ILE A 83 4.60 -6.77 3.59
N ALA A 84 5.41 -7.58 4.27
CA ALA A 84 5.61 -8.98 3.91
C ALA A 84 4.30 -9.76 3.97
N ALA A 85 3.44 -9.50 4.96
CA ALA A 85 2.12 -10.11 5.08
C ALA A 85 1.20 -9.81 3.89
N ILE A 86 1.39 -8.67 3.21
CA ILE A 86 0.62 -8.30 2.01
C ILE A 86 1.30 -8.85 0.73
N MET A 87 2.62 -8.68 0.62
CA MET A 87 3.37 -9.03 -0.59
C MET A 87 3.58 -10.53 -0.77
N VAL A 88 3.83 -11.28 0.30
CA VAL A 88 4.10 -12.73 0.21
C VAL A 88 2.89 -13.51 -0.36
N PRO A 89 1.66 -13.31 0.14
CA PRO A 89 0.49 -13.97 -0.46
C PRO A 89 0.25 -13.57 -1.91
N TYR A 90 0.47 -12.29 -2.25
CA TYR A 90 0.29 -11.78 -3.61
C TYR A 90 1.31 -12.39 -4.60
N ILE A 91 2.59 -12.41 -4.24
CA ILE A 91 3.63 -13.06 -5.05
C ILE A 91 3.30 -14.56 -5.19
N TYR A 92 2.85 -15.20 -4.12
CA TYR A 92 2.47 -16.61 -4.17
C TYR A 92 1.26 -16.86 -5.09
N SER A 93 0.23 -16.01 -5.06
CA SER A 93 -0.91 -16.14 -5.97
C SER A 93 -0.53 -15.92 -7.43
N GLU A 94 0.30 -14.91 -7.70
CA GLU A 94 0.77 -14.57 -9.05
C GLU A 94 1.64 -15.69 -9.64
N LEU A 95 2.55 -16.26 -8.83
CA LEU A 95 3.38 -17.39 -9.24
C LEU A 95 2.56 -18.67 -9.48
N ARG A 96 1.43 -18.82 -8.80
CA ARG A 96 0.53 -19.98 -8.95
C ARG A 96 -0.37 -19.87 -10.19
N GLU A 97 -0.71 -18.66 -10.63
CA GLU A 97 -1.51 -18.41 -11.84
C GLU A 97 -0.78 -18.79 -13.15
N LYS A 98 0.56 -18.90 -13.12
CA LYS A 98 1.38 -19.35 -14.26
C LYS A 98 1.50 -20.88 -14.41
N LYS A 99 0.83 -21.67 -13.57
CA LYS A 99 0.78 -23.13 -13.65
C LYS A 99 -0.59 -23.61 -14.08
#